data_AF-A0A8T0PF79-F1
#
_entry.id   AF-A0A8T0PF79-F1
#
_cell.length_a   1.000
_cell.length_b   1.000
_cell.length_c   1.000
_cell.angle_alpha   90.00
_cell.angle_beta   90.00
_cell.angle_gamma   90.00
#
_symmetry.space_group_name_H-M   'P 1'
#
loop_
_entity.id
_entity.type
_entity.pdbx_description
1 polymer ?
#
loop_
_entity_poly.entity_id
_entity_poly.type
_entity_poly.pdbx_seq_one_letter_code
_entity_poly.pdbx_strand_id
1 'polypeptide(L)'
;MWPLFSSDDVYAPFLAPLIIVINIIKVTVIGLGVVKDEGVVNSMTRHGDYRELLKGPLYYACAITLTTIVFSRTSPISIAVICNLCAGDGVADIAGRRFGQVKLPHNPGKSYAGSIAMFTAGFIASVMYMWYLNIFGFVDKSWAIVGAFGVISLAAAVVESLPISTRLDDNLTVPLASVLVSALVF
;
A
#
# COMPACT_ATOMS: atom_id res chain seq x y z
N MET A 1 -9.33 -4.25 -10.87
CA MET A 1 -10.74 -4.64 -10.64
C MET A 1 -11.72 -3.48 -10.85
N TRP A 2 -11.32 -2.23 -10.57
CA TRP A 2 -12.22 -1.08 -10.69
C TRP A 2 -12.93 -0.85 -12.04
N PRO A 3 -12.30 -1.09 -13.21
CA PRO A 3 -12.95 -0.88 -14.51
C PRO A 3 -14.04 -1.91 -14.86
N LEU A 4 -14.18 -2.98 -14.08
CA LEU A 4 -15.18 -4.04 -14.32
C LEU A 4 -16.55 -3.71 -13.72
N PHE A 5 -16.64 -2.68 -12.86
CA PHE A 5 -17.89 -2.26 -12.23
C PHE A 5 -18.42 -0.98 -12.87
N SER A 6 -19.72 -0.95 -13.19
CA SER A 6 -20.34 0.15 -13.92
C SER A 6 -20.26 1.48 -13.16
N SER A 7 -20.34 2.59 -13.89
CA SER A 7 -20.20 3.91 -13.29
C SER A 7 -21.35 4.30 -12.36
N ASP A 8 -22.54 3.78 -12.65
CA ASP A 8 -23.83 4.17 -12.04
C ASP A 8 -24.22 3.33 -10.81
N ASP A 9 -23.44 2.31 -10.46
CA ASP A 9 -23.79 1.40 -9.38
C ASP A 9 -23.22 1.87 -8.03
N VAL A 10 -24.12 2.26 -7.11
CA VAL A 10 -23.81 2.71 -5.74
C VAL A 10 -23.07 1.62 -4.95
N TYR A 11 -23.21 0.35 -5.34
CA TYR A 11 -22.55 -0.79 -4.69
C TYR A 11 -21.13 -1.08 -5.20
N ALA A 12 -20.70 -0.47 -6.31
CA ALA A 12 -19.38 -0.69 -6.91
C ALA A 12 -18.19 -0.47 -5.93
N PRO A 13 -18.19 0.55 -5.05
CA PRO A 13 -17.13 0.74 -4.05
C PRO A 13 -17.09 -0.34 -2.97
N PHE A 14 -18.22 -1.01 -2.70
CA PHE A 14 -18.34 -2.08 -1.70
C PHE A 14 -18.04 -3.46 -2.29
N LEU A 15 -18.35 -3.66 -3.57
CA LEU A 15 -18.05 -4.91 -4.30
C LEU A 15 -16.60 -5.00 -4.74
N ALA A 16 -15.95 -3.88 -5.09
CA ALA A 16 -14.56 -3.86 -5.54
C ALA A 16 -13.54 -4.41 -4.52
N PRO A 17 -13.64 -4.13 -3.20
CA PRO A 17 -12.74 -4.71 -2.21
C PRO A 17 -13.22 -6.08 -1.69
N LEU A 18 -14.32 -6.67 -2.19
CA LEU A 18 -14.90 -7.90 -1.62
C LEU A 18 -13.88 -9.03 -1.46
N ILE A 19 -13.03 -9.25 -2.46
CA ILE A 19 -11.95 -10.25 -2.40
C ILE A 19 -10.96 -9.95 -1.27
N ILE A 20 -10.63 -8.67 -1.07
CA ILE A 20 -9.72 -8.22 -0.01
C ILE A 20 -10.41 -8.33 1.35
N VAL A 21 -11.69 -8.01 1.47
CA VAL A 21 -12.47 -8.19 2.71
C VAL A 21 -12.54 -9.66 3.11
N ILE A 22 -12.79 -10.56 2.15
CA ILE A 22 -12.73 -12.00 2.38
C ILE A 22 -11.33 -12.40 2.85
N ASN A 23 -10.28 -11.83 2.27
CA ASN A 23 -8.91 -12.08 2.70
C ASN A 23 -8.64 -11.57 4.13
N ILE A 24 -9.15 -10.40 4.52
CA ILE A 24 -9.08 -9.88 5.90
C ILE A 24 -9.72 -10.85 6.87
N ILE A 25 -10.94 -11.32 6.57
CA ILE A 25 -11.65 -12.29 7.41
C ILE A 25 -10.83 -13.57 7.52
N LYS A 26 -10.33 -14.10 6.41
CA LYS A 26 -9.49 -15.30 6.38
C LYS A 26 -8.24 -15.15 7.25
N VAL A 27 -7.45 -14.09 7.04
CA VAL A 27 -6.22 -13.80 7.79
C VAL A 27 -6.51 -13.59 9.29
N THR A 28 -7.64 -12.95 9.63
CA THR A 28 -8.06 -12.73 11.02
C THR A 28 -8.46 -14.04 11.71
N VAL A 29 -9.27 -14.86 11.06
CA VAL A 29 -9.73 -16.15 11.59
C VAL A 29 -8.56 -17.11 11.80
N ILE A 30 -7.60 -17.14 10.86
CA ILE A 30 -6.38 -17.94 11.00
C ILE A 30 -5.47 -17.37 12.09
N GLY A 31 -5.29 -16.05 12.13
CA GLY A 31 -4.42 -15.39 13.11
C GLY A 31 -4.94 -15.45 14.55
N LEU A 32 -6.26 -15.53 14.74
CA LEU A 32 -6.91 -15.80 16.03
C LEU A 32 -6.84 -17.28 16.45
N GLY A 33 -6.35 -18.16 15.57
CA GLY A 33 -6.23 -19.59 15.83
C GLY A 33 -7.55 -20.36 15.75
N VAL A 34 -8.61 -19.75 15.19
CA VAL A 34 -9.93 -20.38 15.01
C VAL A 34 -9.87 -21.43 13.90
N VAL A 35 -9.12 -21.15 12.83
CA VAL A 35 -8.85 -22.09 11.74
C VAL A 35 -7.34 -22.25 11.59
N LYS A 36 -6.86 -23.49 11.50
CA LYS A 36 -5.44 -23.78 11.28
C LYS A 36 -5.23 -24.08 9.80
N ASP A 37 -4.59 -23.13 9.12
CA ASP A 37 -4.14 -23.28 7.73
C ASP A 37 -2.64 -23.04 7.67
N GLU A 38 -1.86 -24.13 7.78
CA GLU A 38 -0.40 -24.07 7.81
C GLU A 38 0.20 -23.55 6.50
N GLY A 39 -0.51 -23.69 5.37
CA GLY A 39 -0.07 -23.16 4.08
C GLY A 39 -0.10 -21.62 4.05
N VAL A 40 -1.16 -21.02 4.59
CA VAL A 40 -1.27 -19.56 4.72
C VAL A 40 -0.27 -19.02 5.75
N VAL A 41 -0.11 -19.73 6.87
CA VAL A 41 0.83 -19.33 7.92
C VAL A 41 2.26 -19.36 7.39
N ASN A 42 2.69 -20.43 6.73
CA ASN A 42 4.04 -20.53 6.17
C ASN A 42 4.31 -19.52 5.05
N SER A 43 3.29 -19.10 4.30
CA SER A 43 3.47 -18.14 3.20
C SER A 43 3.47 -16.69 3.65
N MET A 44 2.82 -16.37 4.78
CA MET A 44 2.60 -14.98 5.23
C MET A 44 3.24 -14.63 6.57
N THR A 45 3.90 -15.58 7.25
CA THR A 45 4.58 -15.36 8.54
C THR A 45 6.06 -15.73 8.43
N ARG A 46 6.92 -15.10 9.22
CA ARG A 46 8.36 -15.36 9.23
C ARG A 46 8.75 -16.45 10.23
N HIS A 47 8.02 -16.54 11.35
CA HIS A 47 8.33 -17.48 12.43
C HIS A 47 7.31 -18.61 12.55
N GLY A 48 6.35 -18.71 11.62
CA GLY A 48 5.28 -19.71 11.69
C GLY A 48 4.24 -19.44 12.79
N ASP A 49 4.29 -18.27 13.44
CA ASP A 49 3.31 -17.88 14.44
C ASP A 49 2.10 -17.24 13.77
N TYR A 50 0.93 -17.87 13.93
CA TYR A 50 -0.37 -17.39 13.48
C TYR A 50 -0.63 -15.94 13.88
N ARG A 51 -0.15 -15.48 15.04
CA ARG A 51 -0.36 -14.11 15.51
C ARG A 51 0.36 -13.05 14.68
N GLU A 52 1.39 -13.42 13.90
CA GLU A 52 2.04 -12.49 12.96
C GLU A 52 1.09 -12.06 11.83
N LEU A 53 0.13 -12.91 11.47
CA LEU A 53 -0.91 -12.58 10.49
C LEU A 53 -1.76 -11.38 10.92
N LEU A 54 -1.94 -11.17 12.23
CA LEU A 54 -2.71 -10.06 12.79
C LEU A 54 -1.96 -8.73 12.82
N LYS A 55 -0.70 -8.69 12.38
CA LYS A 55 0.12 -7.47 12.30
C LYS A 55 0.22 -7.01 10.84
N GLY A 56 1.41 -7.04 10.23
CA GLY A 56 1.68 -6.54 8.89
C GLY A 56 0.64 -6.95 7.82
N PRO A 57 0.34 -8.25 7.63
CA PRO A 57 -0.63 -8.67 6.62
C PRO A 57 -2.04 -8.10 6.83
N LEU A 58 -2.51 -8.05 8.07
CA LEU A 58 -3.80 -7.49 8.42
C LEU A 58 -3.83 -5.97 8.23
N TYR A 59 -2.79 -5.25 8.70
CA TYR A 59 -2.69 -3.80 8.53
C TYR A 59 -2.67 -3.41 7.06
N TYR A 60 -1.91 -4.15 6.24
CA TYR A 60 -1.85 -3.95 4.80
C TYR A 60 -3.23 -4.12 4.14
N ALA A 61 -3.91 -5.23 4.42
CA ALA A 61 -5.22 -5.50 3.84
C ALA A 61 -6.29 -4.49 4.29
N CYS A 62 -6.27 -4.10 5.57
CA CYS A 62 -7.15 -3.08 6.13
C CYS A 62 -6.89 -1.70 5.50
N ALA A 63 -5.62 -1.30 5.33
CA ALA A 63 -5.25 -0.03 4.73
C ALA A 63 -5.76 0.08 3.28
N ILE A 64 -5.59 -0.96 2.47
CA ILE A 64 -6.12 -1.00 1.09
C ILE A 64 -7.65 -0.93 1.10
N THR A 65 -8.30 -1.73 1.95
CA THR A 65 -9.76 -1.78 2.02
C THR A 65 -10.35 -0.43 2.44
N LEU A 66 -9.81 0.16 3.50
CA LEU A 66 -10.28 1.45 4.01
C LEU A 66 -10.04 2.56 2.99
N THR A 67 -8.88 2.56 2.33
CA THR A 67 -8.60 3.50 1.24
C THR A 67 -9.60 3.35 0.09
N THR A 68 -9.93 2.12 -0.29
CA THR A 68 -10.88 1.82 -1.38
C THR A 68 -12.32 2.23 -1.02
N ILE A 69 -12.70 2.12 0.26
CA ILE A 69 -14.04 2.50 0.74
C ILE A 69 -14.17 4.03 0.92
N VAL A 70 -13.16 4.65 1.54
CA VAL A 70 -13.19 6.08 1.89
C VAL A 70 -12.95 6.96 0.67
N PHE A 71 -11.99 6.59 -0.19
CA PHE A 71 -11.65 7.35 -1.38
C PHE A 71 -12.21 6.66 -2.62
N SER A 72 -13.12 7.36 -3.31
CA SER A 72 -13.72 6.86 -4.53
C SER A 72 -12.67 6.63 -5.63
N ARG A 73 -13.02 5.79 -6.61
CA ARG A 73 -12.18 5.34 -7.74
C ARG A 73 -11.58 6.45 -8.59
N THR A 74 -12.26 7.58 -8.57
CA THR A 74 -11.92 8.78 -9.33
C THR A 74 -10.95 9.69 -8.58
N SER A 75 -10.69 9.41 -7.29
CA SER A 75 -9.80 10.24 -6.47
C SER A 75 -8.34 9.87 -6.74
N PRO A 76 -7.49 10.84 -7.11
CA PRO A 76 -6.04 10.64 -7.19
C PRO A 76 -5.43 10.16 -5.86
N ILE A 77 -6.08 10.46 -4.73
CA ILE A 77 -5.65 10.06 -3.39
C ILE A 77 -5.61 8.53 -3.26
N SER A 78 -6.65 7.83 -3.72
CA SER A 78 -6.71 6.36 -3.63
C SER A 78 -5.61 5.70 -4.44
N ILE A 79 -5.31 6.27 -5.63
CA ILE A 79 -4.23 5.82 -6.50
C ILE A 79 -2.88 5.96 -5.80
N ALA A 80 -2.59 7.14 -5.24
CA ALA A 80 -1.30 7.40 -4.59
C ALA A 80 -1.06 6.46 -3.41
N VAL A 81 -2.07 6.30 -2.55
CA VAL A 81 -1.99 5.47 -1.35
C VAL A 81 -1.83 3.99 -1.70
N ILE A 82 -2.66 3.46 -2.61
CA ILE A 82 -2.60 2.05 -3.01
C ILE A 82 -1.30 1.74 -3.75
N CYS A 83 -0.84 2.61 -4.65
CA CYS A 83 0.40 2.38 -5.39
C CYS A 83 1.64 2.47 -4.49
N ASN A 84 1.71 3.42 -3.56
CA ASN A 84 2.82 3.50 -2.63
C ASN A 84 2.84 2.30 -1.67
N LEU A 85 1.68 1.86 -1.19
CA LEU A 85 1.59 0.67 -0.34
C LEU A 85 1.90 -0.61 -1.12
N CYS A 86 1.33 -0.83 -2.30
CA CYS A 86 1.50 -2.09 -3.02
C CYS A 86 2.79 -2.18 -3.81
N ALA A 87 3.08 -1.17 -4.63
CA ALA A 87 4.24 -1.16 -5.51
C ALA A 87 5.46 -0.58 -4.81
N GLY A 88 5.30 0.54 -4.08
CA GLY A 88 6.37 1.14 -3.31
C GLY A 88 6.91 0.15 -2.27
N ASP A 89 6.09 -0.21 -1.28
CA ASP A 89 6.53 -1.01 -0.14
C ASP A 89 7.03 -2.38 -0.60
N GLY A 90 6.27 -3.07 -1.45
CA GLY A 90 6.66 -4.38 -1.98
C GLY A 90 8.01 -4.38 -2.71
N VAL A 91 8.28 -3.37 -3.56
CA VAL A 91 9.55 -3.27 -4.28
C VAL A 91 10.67 -2.81 -3.36
N ALA A 92 10.40 -1.89 -2.43
CA ALA A 92 11.35 -1.45 -1.41
C ALA A 92 11.84 -2.63 -0.56
N ASP A 93 10.94 -3.55 -0.21
CA ASP A 93 11.23 -4.71 0.60
C ASP A 93 12.12 -5.72 -0.14
N ILE A 94 11.87 -5.93 -1.43
CA ILE A 94 12.70 -6.78 -2.31
C ILE A 94 14.08 -6.12 -2.55
N ALA A 95 14.10 -4.84 -2.91
CA ALA A 95 15.32 -4.10 -3.20
C ALA A 95 16.18 -3.93 -1.95
N GLY A 96 15.57 -3.68 -0.78
CA GLY A 96 16.26 -3.60 0.50
C GLY A 96 16.90 -4.92 0.92
N ARG A 97 16.23 -6.06 0.65
CA ARG A 97 16.82 -7.39 0.87
C ARG A 97 17.98 -7.70 -0.10
N ARG A 98 17.87 -7.32 -1.36
CA ARG A 98 18.82 -7.70 -2.41
C ARG A 98 20.02 -6.75 -2.57
N PHE A 99 19.79 -5.44 -2.41
CA PHE A 99 20.75 -4.38 -2.67
C PHE A 99 20.97 -3.45 -1.48
N GLY A 100 20.32 -3.69 -0.33
CA GLY A 100 20.40 -2.85 0.86
C GLY A 100 21.68 -3.01 1.69
N GLN A 101 22.84 -3.02 1.02
CA GLN A 101 24.16 -3.08 1.66
C GLN A 101 24.49 -1.78 2.41
N VAL A 102 24.08 -0.63 1.85
CA VAL A 102 24.25 0.68 2.50
C VAL A 102 23.01 1.00 3.34
N LYS A 103 23.17 0.94 4.66
CA LYS A 103 22.12 1.25 5.63
C LYS A 103 21.99 2.74 5.87
N LEU A 104 20.80 3.17 6.29
CA LEU A 104 20.56 4.57 6.66
C LEU A 104 21.23 4.86 8.02
N PRO A 105 21.92 6.00 8.19
CA PRO A 105 22.61 6.33 9.44
C PRO A 105 21.65 6.52 10.63
N HIS A 106 20.41 6.91 10.36
CA HIS A 106 19.37 7.09 11.38
C HIS A 106 18.49 5.85 11.61
N ASN A 107 18.56 4.84 10.73
CA ASN A 107 17.80 3.60 10.86
C ASN A 107 18.56 2.40 10.25
N PRO A 108 19.26 1.61 11.08
CA PRO A 108 20.04 0.45 10.61
C PRO A 108 19.17 -0.66 10.00
N GLY A 109 17.87 -0.69 10.31
CA GLY A 109 16.92 -1.65 9.75
C GLY A 109 16.58 -1.39 8.29
N LYS A 110 16.79 -0.16 7.81
CA LYS A 110 16.43 0.29 6.46
C LYS A 110 17.66 0.65 5.64
N SER A 111 17.50 0.69 4.32
CA SER A 111 18.60 0.91 3.38
C SER A 111 18.26 1.99 2.37
N TYR A 112 19.27 2.71 1.89
CA TYR A 112 19.09 3.70 0.84
C TYR A 112 18.48 3.08 -0.42
N ALA A 113 18.89 1.86 -0.78
CA ALA A 113 18.33 1.14 -1.91
C ALA A 113 16.82 0.87 -1.74
N GLY A 114 16.40 0.51 -0.52
CA GLY A 114 14.99 0.31 -0.18
C GLY A 114 14.17 1.59 -0.34
N SER A 115 14.61 2.70 0.26
CA SER A 115 13.85 3.96 0.21
C SER A 115 13.84 4.60 -1.18
N ILE A 116 14.91 4.44 -1.98
CA ILE A 116 14.91 4.87 -3.38
C ILE A 116 13.95 4.01 -4.20
N ALA A 117 13.93 2.69 -3.97
CA ALA A 117 12.98 1.79 -4.60
C ALA A 117 11.53 2.11 -4.21
N MET A 118 11.28 2.43 -2.94
CA MET A 118 9.99 2.89 -2.42
C MET A 118 9.46 4.08 -3.21
N PHE A 119 10.28 5.13 -3.32
CA PHE A 119 9.93 6.35 -4.03
C PHE A 119 9.68 6.09 -5.52
N THR A 120 10.64 5.44 -6.19
CA THR A 120 10.59 5.24 -7.64
C THR A 120 9.46 4.30 -8.06
N ALA A 121 9.29 3.17 -7.38
CA ALA A 121 8.23 2.22 -7.69
C ALA A 121 6.85 2.81 -7.38
N GLY A 122 6.69 3.48 -6.23
CA GLY A 122 5.44 4.16 -5.87
C GLY A 122 5.05 5.22 -6.90
N PHE A 123 5.99 6.11 -7.25
CA PHE A 123 5.75 7.20 -8.20
C PHE A 123 5.42 6.69 -9.60
N ILE A 124 6.23 5.76 -10.14
CA ILE A 124 6.00 5.20 -11.48
C ILE A 124 4.66 4.46 -11.51
N ALA A 125 4.35 3.67 -10.47
CA ALA A 125 3.07 2.95 -10.38
C ALA A 125 1.89 3.92 -10.34
N SER A 126 1.94 5.00 -9.56
CA SER A 126 0.87 6.00 -9.49
C SER A 126 0.64 6.70 -10.83
N VAL A 127 1.71 7.09 -11.53
CA VAL A 127 1.60 7.72 -12.86
C VAL A 127 1.05 6.74 -13.90
N MET A 128 1.53 5.50 -13.91
CA MET A 128 1.02 4.46 -14.80
C MET A 128 -0.46 4.15 -14.52
N TYR A 129 -0.86 4.12 -13.25
CA TYR A 129 -2.24 3.84 -12.87
C TYR A 129 -3.18 4.99 -13.22
N MET A 130 -2.72 6.25 -13.08
CA MET A 130 -3.44 7.42 -13.58
C MET A 130 -3.63 7.35 -15.11
N TRP A 131 -2.59 6.97 -15.86
CA TRP A 131 -2.71 6.76 -17.30
C TRP A 131 -3.72 5.67 -17.64
N TYR A 132 -3.68 4.57 -16.91
CA TYR A 132 -4.62 3.46 -17.06
C TYR A 132 -6.06 3.92 -16.80
N LEU A 133 -6.33 4.63 -15.71
CA LEU A 133 -7.67 5.13 -15.39
C LEU A 133 -8.14 6.23 -16.34
N ASN A 134 -7.24 7.02 -16.89
CA ASN A 134 -7.57 8.01 -17.91
C ASN A 134 -8.08 7.37 -19.22
N ILE A 135 -7.54 6.21 -19.62
CA ILE A 135 -8.03 5.48 -20.80
C ILE A 135 -9.52 5.15 -20.67
N PHE A 136 -9.99 4.88 -19.46
CA PHE A 136 -11.40 4.63 -19.15
C PHE A 136 -12.20 5.89 -18.82
N GLY A 137 -11.59 7.08 -18.90
CA GLY A 137 -12.26 8.36 -18.62
C GLY A 137 -12.55 8.63 -17.15
N PHE A 138 -11.90 7.91 -16.22
CA PHE A 138 -12.17 8.07 -14.78
C PHE A 138 -11.36 9.18 -14.10
N VAL A 139 -10.20 9.55 -14.67
CA VAL A 139 -9.27 10.54 -14.09
C VAL A 139 -8.63 11.35 -15.20
N ASP A 140 -8.59 12.67 -15.04
CA ASP A 140 -7.89 13.56 -15.99
C ASP A 140 -6.38 13.56 -15.77
N LYS A 141 -5.63 13.60 -16.87
CA LYS A 141 -4.17 13.77 -16.81
C LYS A 141 -3.85 15.22 -16.52
N SER A 142 -3.23 15.49 -15.37
CA SER A 142 -2.71 16.82 -15.04
C SER A 142 -1.28 16.72 -14.52
N TRP A 143 -0.43 17.66 -14.95
CA TRP A 143 0.92 17.81 -14.41
C TRP A 143 0.92 18.10 -12.91
N ALA A 144 -0.14 18.75 -12.40
CA ALA A 144 -0.31 18.96 -10.96
C ALA A 144 -0.50 17.63 -10.20
N ILE A 145 -1.27 16.70 -10.77
CA ILE A 145 -1.48 15.36 -10.17
C ILE A 145 -0.18 14.55 -10.20
N VAL A 146 0.59 14.63 -11.29
CA VAL A 146 1.91 13.98 -11.35
C VAL A 146 2.86 14.57 -10.30
N GLY A 147 2.92 15.89 -10.17
CA GLY A 147 3.69 16.55 -9.11
C GLY A 147 3.26 16.11 -7.72
N ALA A 148 1.95 16.02 -7.48
CA ALA A 148 1.37 15.54 -6.23
C ALA A 148 1.80 14.10 -5.92
N PHE A 149 1.74 13.18 -6.88
CA PHE A 149 2.24 11.81 -6.70
C PHE A 149 3.72 11.79 -6.32
N GLY A 150 4.54 12.66 -6.92
CA GLY A 150 5.94 12.79 -6.53
C GLY A 150 6.11 13.17 -5.06
N VAL A 151 5.36 14.18 -4.59
CA VAL A 151 5.39 14.62 -3.19
C VAL A 151 4.92 13.51 -2.24
N ILE A 152 3.84 12.81 -2.60
CA ILE A 152 3.26 11.75 -1.76
C ILE A 152 4.20 10.55 -1.68
N SER A 153 4.76 10.08 -2.82
CA SER A 153 5.73 8.99 -2.84
C SER A 153 7.03 9.35 -2.11
N LEU A 154 7.44 10.62 -2.16
CA LEU A 154 8.60 11.09 -1.39
C LEU A 154 8.32 11.04 0.10
N ALA A 155 7.16 11.53 0.53
CA ALA A 155 6.75 11.47 1.93
C ALA A 155 6.64 10.02 2.43
N ALA A 156 6.08 9.11 1.62
CA ALA A 156 6.02 7.68 1.92
C ALA A 156 7.41 7.08 2.09
N ALA A 157 8.37 7.39 1.20
CA ALA A 157 9.76 6.93 1.31
C ALA A 157 10.49 7.50 2.54
N VAL A 158 10.22 8.76 2.89
CA VAL A 158 10.77 9.36 4.12
C VAL A 158 10.23 8.63 5.34
N VAL A 159 8.91 8.42 5.43
CA VAL A 159 8.30 7.70 6.56
C VAL A 159 8.80 6.27 6.65
N GLU A 160 8.92 5.56 5.53
CA GLU A 160 9.52 4.22 5.44
C GLU A 160 10.96 4.19 5.97
N SER A 161 11.74 5.24 5.70
CA SER A 161 13.13 5.35 6.17
C SER A 161 13.23 5.58 7.68
N LEU A 162 12.17 6.09 8.34
CA LEU A 162 12.20 6.46 9.76
C LEU A 162 12.15 5.22 10.67
N PRO A 163 12.80 5.29 11.85
CA PRO A 163 12.79 4.18 12.83
C PRO A 163 11.41 3.91 13.43
N ILE A 164 10.47 4.86 13.32
CA ILE A 164 9.06 4.68 13.72
C ILE A 164 8.38 3.61 12.87
N SER A 165 8.68 3.56 11.57
CA SER A 165 8.14 2.57 10.63
C SER A 165 8.51 1.15 11.05
N THR A 166 9.77 0.96 11.44
CA THR A 166 10.28 -0.31 11.96
C THR A 166 9.63 -0.75 13.29
N ARG A 167 9.10 0.20 14.08
CA ARG A 167 8.43 -0.10 15.36
C ARG A 167 6.92 -0.33 15.23
N LEU A 168 6.26 0.42 14.35
CA LEU A 168 4.80 0.43 14.21
C LEU A 168 4.29 -0.35 12.98
N ASP A 169 5.20 -0.93 12.19
CA ASP A 169 4.95 -1.60 10.92
C ASP A 169 4.80 -0.62 9.73
N ASP A 170 5.54 -0.91 8.67
CA ASP A 170 5.56 -0.11 7.44
C ASP A 170 4.19 -0.16 6.75
N ASN A 171 3.49 -1.30 6.87
CA ASN A 171 2.17 -1.53 6.30
C ASN A 171 1.06 -0.64 6.91
N LEU A 172 1.33 0.02 8.04
CA LEU A 172 0.42 0.96 8.68
C LEU A 172 0.88 2.41 8.47
N THR A 173 2.17 2.67 8.69
CA THR A 173 2.72 4.02 8.68
C THR A 173 2.80 4.64 7.29
N VAL A 174 3.18 3.87 6.27
CA VAL A 174 3.25 4.31 4.86
C VAL A 174 1.89 4.75 4.30
N PRO A 175 0.81 3.95 4.42
CA PRO A 175 -0.49 4.36 3.88
C PRO A 175 -1.07 5.53 4.67
N LEU A 176 -0.89 5.60 5.99
CA LEU A 176 -1.31 6.76 6.79
C LEU A 176 -0.60 8.04 6.34
N ALA A 177 0.72 8.00 6.15
CA ALA A 177 1.49 9.13 5.65
C ALA A 177 1.02 9.54 4.25
N SER A 178 0.79 8.55 3.38
CA SER A 178 0.30 8.80 2.02
C SER A 178 -1.07 9.47 2.03
N VAL A 179 -2.00 9.03 2.88
CA VAL A 179 -3.34 9.65 3.02
C VAL A 179 -3.22 11.09 3.52
N LEU A 180 -2.45 11.31 4.58
CA LEU A 180 -2.29 12.65 5.18
C LEU A 180 -1.69 13.65 4.20
N VAL A 181 -0.63 13.26 3.49
CA VAL A 181 0.01 14.14 2.50
C VAL A 181 -0.88 14.32 1.29
N SER A 182 -1.58 13.27 0.85
CA SER A 182 -2.54 13.40 -0.25
C SER A 182 -3.68 14.38 0.09
N ALA A 183 -4.19 14.36 1.31
CA ALA A 183 -5.23 15.27 1.79
C ALA A 183 -4.75 16.73 1.94
N LEU A 184 -3.43 16.97 1.98
CA LEU A 184 -2.84 18.31 2.02
C LEU A 184 -2.52 18.85 0.62
N VAL A 185 -2.25 17.96 -0.33
CA VAL A 185 -1.80 18.31 -1.68
C VAL A 185 -2.97 18.41 -2.68
N PHE A 186 -4.04 17.67 -2.45
CA PHE A 186 -5.28 17.70 -3.24
C PHE A 186 -6.40 18.41 -2.48
#